data_AF-A0A922MJI6-F1
#
_entry.id   AF-A0A922MJI6-F1
#
_cell.length_a   1.000
_cell.length_b   1.000
_cell.length_c   1.000
_cell.angle_alpha   90.00
_cell.angle_beta   90.00
_cell.angle_gamma   90.00
#
_symmetry.space_group_name_H-M   'P 1'
#
loop_
_entity.id
_entity.type
_entity.pdbx_description
1 polymer ?
#
loop_
_entity_poly.entity_id
_entity_poly.type
_entity_poly.pdbx_seq_one_letter_code
_entity_poly.pdbx_strand_id
1 'polypeptide(L)'
;MNCSSGKSENIWDRFVHEHPERIDDRSTGDVACDSYHNWRRDIEMGAELGLDFYRISLSWSRILPSGFPNHINQAGIAYYSNLIDGLLEKGMEPLVTIYHWDLPQSLQDLGRVSLSTHMAWFDPLTPEDEKLAELTRQNFAGRYAHAIYSKIGGWPPTLEKALAEVSLKRGYSRPQLPPFTQEEIEFVRGK
;
A
#
# COMPACT_ATOMS: atom_id res chain seq x y z
N MET A 1 9.61 11.29 18.14
CA MET A 1 10.25 10.53 17.04
C MET A 1 11.60 9.99 17.48
N ASN A 2 11.69 8.67 17.64
CA ASN A 2 12.98 8.01 17.79
C ASN A 2 13.52 7.70 16.38
N CYS A 3 14.22 8.65 15.76
CA CYS A 3 14.85 8.48 14.45
C CYS A 3 16.08 7.56 14.58
N SER A 4 15.83 6.27 14.82
CA SER A 4 16.89 5.27 14.91
C SER A 4 17.60 5.13 13.56
N SER A 5 18.93 5.22 13.60
CA SER A 5 19.80 4.87 12.48
C SER A 5 19.46 5.56 11.15
N GLY A 6 19.10 6.85 11.17
CA GLY A 6 18.93 7.66 9.95
C GLY A 6 17.59 7.50 9.21
N LYS A 7 16.60 6.80 9.76
CA LYS A 7 15.22 6.83 9.26
C LYS A 7 14.63 8.24 9.39
N SER A 8 13.87 8.70 8.39
CA SER A 8 13.06 9.92 8.47
C SER A 8 11.57 9.64 8.79
N GLU A 9 10.84 10.73 8.99
CA GLU A 9 9.38 10.74 9.21
C GLU A 9 8.60 10.22 7.99
N ASN A 10 7.62 9.36 8.24
CA ASN A 10 6.58 8.96 7.30
C ASN A 10 5.22 9.52 7.71
N ILE A 11 4.20 9.31 6.86
CA ILE A 11 2.85 9.82 7.10
C ILE A 11 2.20 9.32 8.40
N TRP A 12 2.53 8.11 8.85
CA TRP A 12 1.99 7.58 10.11
C TRP A 12 2.66 8.21 11.31
N ASP A 13 3.99 8.39 11.28
CA ASP A 13 4.74 9.09 12.33
C ASP A 13 4.09 10.47 12.58
N ARG A 14 3.92 11.26 11.52
CA ARG A 14 3.28 12.58 11.64
C ARG A 14 1.84 12.49 12.13
N PHE A 15 1.04 11.62 11.51
CA PHE A 15 -0.39 11.50 11.81
C PHE A 15 -0.65 11.18 13.28
N VAL A 16 0.06 10.21 13.86
CA VAL A 16 -0.18 9.80 15.26
C VAL A 16 0.43 10.76 16.28
N HIS A 17 1.51 11.47 15.93
CA HIS A 17 2.12 12.47 16.80
C HIS A 17 1.35 13.80 16.78
N GLU A 18 0.75 14.19 15.65
CA GLU A 18 -0.09 15.41 15.54
C GLU A 18 -1.54 15.18 15.96
N HIS A 19 -2.07 13.98 15.75
CA HIS A 19 -3.47 13.62 16.01
C HIS A 19 -3.60 12.35 16.87
N PRO A 20 -3.06 12.32 18.10
CA PRO A 20 -3.11 11.14 18.96
C PRO A 20 -4.55 10.70 19.27
N GLU A 21 -5.52 11.61 19.24
CA GLU A 21 -6.94 11.33 19.44
C GLU A 21 -7.59 10.49 18.34
N ARG A 22 -6.93 10.32 17.19
CA ARG A 22 -7.42 9.46 16.10
C ARG A 22 -7.05 7.99 16.28
N ILE A 23 -6.22 7.68 17.27
CA ILE A 23 -5.95 6.33 17.73
C ILE A 23 -6.75 6.10 19.01
N ASP A 24 -7.56 5.03 19.04
CA ASP A 24 -8.51 4.76 20.14
C ASP A 24 -7.84 4.76 21.52
N ASP A 25 -6.68 4.11 21.62
CA ASP A 25 -5.86 4.04 22.84
C ASP A 25 -4.73 5.09 22.90
N ARG A 26 -4.66 5.98 21.89
CA ARG A 26 -3.62 7.01 21.73
C ARG A 26 -2.18 6.46 21.65
N SER A 27 -2.02 5.19 21.29
CA SER A 27 -0.70 4.58 21.08
C SER A 27 -0.02 5.08 19.79
N THR A 28 1.27 4.76 19.65
CA THR A 28 2.09 5.10 18.47
C THR A 28 2.89 3.89 17.99
N GLY A 29 3.38 3.96 16.75
CA GLY A 29 4.32 2.99 16.18
C GLY A 29 5.79 3.27 16.50
N ASP A 30 6.11 4.14 17.46
CA ASP A 30 7.50 4.55 17.76
C ASP A 30 8.41 3.36 18.12
N VAL A 31 7.85 2.35 18.78
CA VAL A 31 8.51 1.08 19.13
C VAL A 31 7.81 -0.12 18.48
N ALA A 32 6.47 -0.18 18.56
CA ALA A 32 5.67 -1.32 18.09
C ALA A 32 6.18 -2.66 18.68
N CYS A 33 6.41 -3.69 17.86
CA CYS A 33 6.98 -4.97 18.29
C CYS A 33 8.52 -4.96 18.40
N ASP A 34 9.16 -3.82 18.10
CA ASP A 34 10.61 -3.64 18.09
C ASP A 34 11.39 -4.65 17.21
N SER A 35 10.75 -5.14 16.14
CA SER A 35 11.37 -6.02 15.13
C SER A 35 12.58 -5.41 14.44
N TYR A 36 12.82 -4.11 14.59
CA TYR A 36 14.08 -3.49 14.14
C TYR A 36 15.29 -4.05 14.90
N HIS A 37 15.14 -4.31 16.21
CA HIS A 37 16.18 -4.92 17.02
C HIS A 37 15.99 -6.44 17.19
N ASN A 38 14.73 -6.90 17.20
CA ASN A 38 14.35 -8.29 17.53
C ASN A 38 14.13 -9.21 16.31
N TRP A 39 14.54 -8.79 15.10
CA TRP A 39 14.32 -9.56 13.87
C TRP A 39 14.81 -11.01 13.92
N ARG A 40 15.88 -11.31 14.68
CA ARG A 40 16.35 -12.69 14.86
C ARG A 40 15.32 -13.55 15.59
N ARG A 41 14.65 -13.00 16.60
CA ARG A 41 13.57 -13.70 17.31
C ARG A 41 12.36 -13.90 16.41
N ASP A 42 12.06 -12.93 15.55
CA ASP A 42 10.96 -13.06 14.57
C ASP A 42 11.22 -14.24 13.61
N ILE A 43 12.47 -14.41 13.16
CA ILE A 43 12.89 -15.55 12.34
C ILE A 43 12.78 -16.86 13.12
N GLU A 44 13.24 -16.92 14.37
CA GLU A 44 13.13 -18.11 15.20
C GLU A 44 11.68 -18.53 15.39
N MET A 45 10.77 -17.58 15.65
CA MET A 45 9.33 -17.84 15.73
C MET A 45 8.78 -18.38 14.41
N GLY A 46 9.18 -17.80 13.28
CA GLY A 46 8.79 -18.31 11.96
C GLY A 46 9.24 -19.75 11.72
N ALA A 47 10.46 -20.08 12.13
CA ALA A 47 10.98 -21.44 12.04
C ALA A 47 10.28 -22.41 13.00
N GLU A 48 9.99 -21.99 14.24
CA GLU A 48 9.21 -22.76 15.24
C GLU A 48 7.81 -23.11 14.72
N LEU A 49 7.19 -22.19 13.97
CA LEU A 49 5.89 -22.40 13.33
C LEU A 49 5.97 -23.25 12.04
N GLY A 50 7.17 -23.49 11.51
CA GLY A 50 7.38 -24.21 10.25
C GLY A 50 6.88 -23.44 9.03
N LEU A 51 7.09 -22.11 8.98
CA LEU A 51 6.69 -21.31 7.83
C LEU A 51 7.53 -21.64 6.59
N ASP A 52 6.90 -21.70 5.43
CA ASP A 52 7.60 -21.77 4.13
C ASP A 52 7.98 -20.37 3.62
N PHE A 53 7.14 -19.37 3.91
CA PHE A 53 7.29 -18.00 3.45
C PHE A 53 7.14 -17.00 4.60
N TYR A 54 7.91 -15.92 4.57
CA TYR A 54 7.74 -14.80 5.49
C TYR A 54 7.51 -13.52 4.69
N ARG A 55 6.29 -12.97 4.75
CA ARG A 55 5.95 -11.70 4.09
C ARG A 55 6.36 -10.51 4.94
N ILE A 56 7.21 -9.66 4.41
CA ILE A 56 7.66 -8.40 5.03
C ILE A 56 7.35 -7.20 4.14
N SER A 57 7.30 -6.01 4.72
CA SER A 57 7.29 -4.76 3.97
C SER A 57 8.56 -3.96 4.22
N LEU A 58 9.02 -3.26 3.19
CA LEU A 58 10.12 -2.31 3.31
C LEU A 58 9.57 -0.95 3.71
N SER A 59 10.24 -0.32 4.68
CA SER A 59 9.94 1.06 5.05
C SER A 59 10.67 2.04 4.15
N TRP A 60 9.92 2.80 3.33
CA TRP A 60 10.50 3.72 2.34
C TRP A 60 11.35 4.80 3.04
N SER A 61 10.82 5.44 4.09
CA SER A 61 11.54 6.51 4.80
C SER A 61 12.78 6.00 5.57
N ARG A 62 12.89 4.68 5.78
CA ARG A 62 14.10 4.04 6.32
C ARG A 62 15.18 3.82 5.26
N ILE A 63 14.82 3.49 4.02
CA ILE A 63 15.77 3.22 2.92
C ILE A 63 16.17 4.52 2.21
N LEU A 64 15.19 5.35 1.88
CA LEU A 64 15.35 6.65 1.23
C LEU A 64 14.75 7.74 2.12
N PRO A 65 15.50 8.29 3.09
CA PRO A 65 14.96 9.26 4.05
C PRO A 65 14.43 10.56 3.42
N SER A 66 14.97 10.97 2.27
CA SER A 66 14.45 12.12 1.51
C SER A 66 13.18 11.79 0.70
N GLY A 67 12.85 10.50 0.57
CA GLY A 67 11.88 9.96 -0.38
C GLY A 67 12.45 9.71 -1.78
N PHE A 68 13.63 10.24 -2.08
CA PHE A 68 14.28 10.18 -3.39
C PHE A 68 15.58 9.36 -3.36
N PRO A 69 16.04 8.81 -4.50
CA PRO A 69 17.26 7.99 -4.56
C PRO A 69 18.56 8.78 -4.35
N ASN A 70 18.50 10.08 -4.08
CA ASN A 70 19.65 10.94 -3.85
C ASN A 70 20.33 10.73 -2.49
N HIS A 71 19.63 10.10 -1.53
CA HIS A 71 20.19 9.77 -0.22
C HIS A 71 19.71 8.39 0.21
N ILE A 72 20.64 7.43 0.24
CA ILE A 72 20.38 6.05 0.64
C ILE A 72 20.93 5.83 2.04
N ASN A 73 20.07 5.40 2.96
CA ASN A 73 20.46 5.08 4.32
C ASN A 73 21.01 3.65 4.42
N GLN A 74 22.34 3.53 4.55
CA GLN A 74 23.03 2.25 4.62
C GLN A 74 22.64 1.40 5.83
N ALA A 75 22.27 2.02 6.96
CA ALA A 75 21.80 1.26 8.12
C ALA A 75 20.42 0.62 7.87
N GLY A 76 19.57 1.29 7.08
CA GLY A 76 18.32 0.73 6.59
C GLY A 76 18.55 -0.47 5.67
N ILE A 77 19.49 -0.34 4.71
CA ILE A 77 19.89 -1.44 3.83
C ILE A 77 20.41 -2.64 4.65
N ALA A 78 21.35 -2.40 5.56
CA ALA A 78 21.94 -3.46 6.38
C ALA A 78 20.88 -4.21 7.21
N TYR A 79 19.88 -3.50 7.75
CA TYR A 79 18.77 -4.14 8.47
C TYR A 79 18.01 -5.15 7.59
N TYR A 80 17.55 -4.72 6.41
CA TYR A 80 16.78 -5.60 5.53
C TYR A 80 17.63 -6.71 4.93
N SER A 81 18.90 -6.45 4.58
CA SER A 81 19.84 -7.49 4.15
C SER A 81 20.00 -8.57 5.22
N ASN A 82 20.29 -8.19 6.46
CA ASN A 82 20.44 -9.15 7.56
C ASN A 82 19.15 -9.95 7.83
N LEU A 83 17.98 -9.31 7.78
CA LEU A 83 16.69 -9.98 7.96
C LEU A 83 16.43 -10.99 6.83
N ILE A 84 16.67 -10.59 5.57
CA ILE A 84 16.50 -11.46 4.40
C ILE A 84 17.47 -12.64 4.45
N ASP A 85 18.75 -12.39 4.73
CA ASP A 85 19.76 -13.44 4.83
C ASP A 85 19.40 -14.43 5.94
N GLY A 86 18.98 -13.95 7.12
CA GLY A 86 18.55 -14.82 8.21
C GLY A 86 17.29 -15.64 7.91
N LEU A 87 16.33 -15.12 7.13
CA LEU A 87 15.16 -15.88 6.68
C LEU A 87 15.59 -17.02 5.75
N LEU A 88 16.45 -16.72 4.78
CA LEU A 88 16.98 -17.70 3.83
C LEU A 88 17.81 -18.78 4.52
N GLU A 89 18.62 -18.43 5.53
CA GLU A 89 19.37 -19.38 6.35
C GLU A 89 18.48 -20.40 7.07
N LYS A 90 17.23 -20.02 7.39
CA LYS A 90 16.22 -20.90 7.99
C LYS A 90 15.33 -21.59 6.97
N GLY A 91 15.60 -21.44 5.68
CA GLY A 91 14.80 -22.03 4.60
C GLY A 91 13.44 -21.36 4.39
N MET A 92 13.24 -20.14 4.91
CA MET A 92 12.02 -19.36 4.69
C MET A 92 12.20 -18.39 3.51
N GLU A 93 11.30 -18.45 2.53
CA GLU A 93 11.34 -17.53 1.39
C GLU A 93 10.76 -16.15 1.74
N PRO A 94 11.53 -15.05 1.58
CA PRO A 94 11.04 -13.71 1.88
C PRO A 94 10.12 -13.19 0.77
N LEU A 95 8.89 -12.82 1.12
CA LEU A 95 7.96 -12.15 0.20
C LEU A 95 7.93 -10.64 0.52
N VAL A 96 8.50 -9.83 -0.38
CA VAL A 96 8.73 -8.40 -0.10
C VAL A 96 7.63 -7.51 -0.67
N THR A 97 6.98 -6.76 0.20
CA THR A 97 6.05 -5.67 -0.16
C THR A 97 6.81 -4.34 -0.20
N ILE A 98 6.90 -3.71 -1.38
CA ILE A 98 7.68 -2.47 -1.57
C ILE A 98 7.04 -1.25 -0.91
N TYR A 99 5.70 -1.22 -0.83
CA TYR A 99 4.96 -0.14 -0.19
C TYR A 99 3.80 -0.68 0.65
N HIS A 100 3.81 -0.37 1.95
CA HIS A 100 2.75 -0.78 2.87
C HIS A 100 2.31 0.39 3.77
N TRP A 101 1.91 1.49 3.10
CA TRP A 101 1.24 2.66 3.69
C TRP A 101 2.13 3.59 4.54
N ASP A 102 3.45 3.52 4.40
CA ASP A 102 4.40 4.34 5.15
C ASP A 102 5.17 5.33 4.26
N LEU A 103 4.43 6.08 3.43
CA LEU A 103 4.99 7.08 2.51
C LEU A 103 5.88 8.07 3.28
N PRO A 104 7.10 8.39 2.82
CA PRO A 104 7.91 9.45 3.41
C PRO A 104 7.12 10.76 3.43
N GLN A 105 7.14 11.45 4.58
CA GLN A 105 6.35 12.67 4.75
C GLN A 105 6.78 13.77 3.76
N SER A 106 8.07 13.81 3.40
CA SER A 106 8.59 14.71 2.36
C SER A 106 7.91 14.53 1.00
N LEU A 107 7.49 13.32 0.64
CA LEU A 107 6.74 13.07 -0.60
C LEU A 107 5.27 13.44 -0.44
N GLN A 108 4.68 13.14 0.73
CA GLN A 108 3.30 13.54 1.05
C GLN A 108 3.11 15.07 0.98
N ASP A 109 4.13 15.83 1.41
CA ASP A 109 4.13 17.29 1.34
C ASP A 109 4.20 17.83 -0.11
N LEU A 110 4.69 17.01 -1.06
CA LEU A 110 4.72 17.32 -2.50
C LEU A 110 3.47 16.84 -3.25
N GLY A 111 2.67 15.96 -2.66
CA GLY A 111 1.47 15.39 -3.28
C GLY A 111 1.02 14.09 -2.60
N ARG A 112 -0.14 13.56 -3.00
CA ARG A 112 -0.67 12.31 -2.43
C ARG A 112 -0.42 11.16 -3.40
N VAL A 113 0.31 10.15 -2.96
CA VAL A 113 0.42 8.87 -3.67
C VAL A 113 0.02 7.76 -2.71
N SER A 114 -1.00 6.99 -3.08
CA SER A 114 -1.28 5.71 -2.42
C SER A 114 -1.91 4.77 -3.42
N LEU A 115 -1.36 3.57 -3.50
CA LEU A 115 -2.04 2.42 -4.08
C LEU A 115 -2.04 1.33 -3.03
N SER A 116 -3.24 0.82 -2.75
CA SER A 116 -3.40 -0.44 -2.06
C SER A 116 -4.69 -1.08 -2.52
N THR A 117 -4.57 -2.25 -3.12
CA THR A 117 -5.71 -3.05 -3.53
C THR A 117 -6.05 -3.98 -2.37
N HIS A 118 -7.17 -3.71 -1.71
CA HIS A 118 -7.81 -4.67 -0.83
C HIS A 118 -9.04 -5.22 -1.55
N MET A 119 -9.12 -6.54 -1.71
CA MET A 119 -10.29 -7.19 -2.30
C MET A 119 -11.17 -7.72 -1.18
N ALA A 120 -12.31 -7.07 -0.98
CA ALA A 120 -13.39 -7.63 -0.18
C ALA A 120 -14.42 -8.28 -1.12
N TRP A 121 -15.01 -9.39 -0.66
CA TRP A 121 -16.13 -10.01 -1.36
C TRP A 121 -17.42 -9.25 -1.03
N PHE A 122 -18.24 -8.99 -2.06
CA PHE A 122 -19.52 -8.31 -1.93
C PHE A 122 -20.60 -9.12 -2.64
N ASP A 123 -21.44 -9.77 -1.85
CA ASP A 123 -22.63 -10.49 -2.33
C ASP A 123 -23.86 -9.58 -2.35
N PRO A 124 -24.77 -9.79 -3.31
CA PRO A 124 -26.08 -9.15 -3.27
C PRO A 124 -26.90 -9.66 -2.07
N LEU A 125 -27.64 -8.77 -1.40
CA LEU A 125 -28.55 -9.17 -0.34
C LEU A 125 -29.80 -9.87 -0.91
N THR A 126 -30.31 -9.37 -2.04
CA THR A 126 -31.36 -10.01 -2.83
C THR A 126 -30.98 -10.03 -4.32
N PRO A 127 -31.63 -10.84 -5.18
CA PRO A 127 -31.33 -10.87 -6.62
C PRO A 127 -31.42 -9.50 -7.31
N GLU A 128 -32.24 -8.58 -6.80
CA GLU A 128 -32.38 -7.22 -7.30
C GLU A 128 -31.12 -6.36 -7.05
N ASP A 129 -30.33 -6.70 -6.03
CA ASP A 129 -29.11 -5.98 -5.64
C ASP A 129 -27.87 -6.39 -6.46
N GLU A 130 -27.98 -7.33 -7.39
CA GLU A 130 -26.82 -7.85 -8.15
C GLU A 130 -26.04 -6.73 -8.84
N LYS A 131 -26.75 -5.76 -9.43
CA LYS A 131 -26.10 -4.62 -10.10
C LYS A 131 -25.36 -3.72 -9.10
N LEU A 132 -25.87 -3.58 -7.88
CA LEU A 132 -25.22 -2.80 -6.83
C LEU A 132 -23.99 -3.53 -6.28
N ALA A 133 -24.10 -4.84 -6.06
CA ALA A 133 -23.00 -5.69 -5.64
C ALA A 133 -21.87 -5.65 -6.69
N GLU A 134 -22.19 -5.79 -7.98
CA GLU A 134 -21.22 -5.71 -9.07
C GLU A 134 -20.53 -4.35 -9.14
N LEU A 135 -21.28 -3.24 -9.06
CA LEU A 135 -20.68 -1.91 -9.03
C LEU A 135 -19.75 -1.72 -7.82
N THR A 136 -20.10 -2.32 -6.69
CA THR A 136 -19.28 -2.28 -5.46
C THR A 136 -17.99 -3.06 -5.66
N ARG A 137 -18.05 -4.29 -6.21
CA ARG A 137 -16.85 -5.08 -6.58
C ARG A 137 -15.96 -4.33 -7.56
N GLN A 138 -16.54 -3.69 -8.57
CA GLN A 138 -15.79 -2.87 -9.52
C GLN A 138 -15.15 -1.64 -8.85
N ASN A 139 -15.85 -0.96 -7.95
CA ASN A 139 -15.31 0.21 -7.25
C ASN A 139 -14.19 -0.15 -6.27
N PHE A 140 -14.30 -1.27 -5.56
CA PHE A 140 -13.35 -1.70 -4.54
C PHE A 140 -12.13 -2.42 -5.12
N ALA A 141 -12.36 -3.42 -5.98
CA ALA A 141 -11.29 -4.23 -6.56
C ALA A 141 -10.98 -3.79 -8.00
N GLY A 142 -12.02 -3.67 -8.82
CA GLY A 142 -11.88 -3.34 -10.26
C GLY A 142 -11.15 -2.02 -10.50
N ARG A 143 -11.35 -0.99 -9.69
CA ARG A 143 -10.68 0.31 -9.84
C ARG A 143 -9.16 0.19 -9.84
N TYR A 144 -8.61 -0.78 -9.11
CA TYR A 144 -7.17 -0.97 -9.01
C TYR A 144 -6.66 -2.15 -9.86
N ALA A 145 -7.48 -3.19 -10.02
CA ALA A 145 -7.10 -4.40 -10.74
C ALA A 145 -7.39 -4.32 -12.25
N HIS A 146 -8.46 -3.66 -12.67
CA HIS A 146 -8.94 -3.71 -14.07
C HIS A 146 -7.94 -3.07 -15.03
N ALA A 147 -7.30 -1.97 -14.63
CA ALA A 147 -6.29 -1.31 -15.46
C ALA A 147 -5.08 -2.21 -15.73
N ILE A 148 -4.75 -3.11 -14.80
CA ILE A 148 -3.57 -3.99 -14.86
C ILE A 148 -3.92 -5.33 -15.51
N TYR A 149 -4.99 -5.98 -15.07
CA TYR A 149 -5.27 -7.39 -15.38
C TYR A 149 -6.36 -7.63 -16.42
N SER A 150 -7.16 -6.61 -16.79
CA SER A 150 -8.19 -6.80 -17.80
C SER A 150 -7.60 -6.84 -19.21
N LYS A 151 -8.28 -7.53 -20.13
CA LYS A 151 -7.88 -7.58 -21.54
C LYS A 151 -7.93 -6.21 -22.22
N ILE A 152 -8.79 -5.30 -21.74
CA ILE A 152 -9.03 -3.99 -22.35
C ILE A 152 -8.25 -2.85 -21.68
N GLY A 153 -7.82 -3.02 -20.44
CA GLY A 153 -7.19 -1.98 -19.61
C GLY A 153 -8.16 -0.89 -19.18
N GLY A 154 -7.63 0.20 -18.60
CA GLY A 154 -8.41 1.34 -18.13
C GLY A 154 -9.33 1.03 -16.93
N TRP A 155 -10.27 1.93 -16.64
CA TRP A 155 -11.25 1.71 -15.58
C TRP A 155 -12.28 0.63 -15.97
N PRO A 156 -12.93 -0.03 -15.00
CA PRO A 156 -14.12 -0.84 -15.30
C PRO A 156 -15.19 0.02 -16.00
N PRO A 157 -15.69 -0.37 -17.20
CA PRO A 157 -16.58 0.49 -17.99
C PRO A 157 -17.87 0.89 -17.27
N THR A 158 -18.45 -0.01 -16.47
CA THR A 158 -19.68 0.28 -15.70
C THR A 158 -19.40 1.31 -14.60
N LEU A 159 -18.26 1.20 -13.91
CA LEU A 159 -17.82 2.16 -12.90
C LEU A 159 -17.54 3.54 -13.51
N GLU A 160 -16.80 3.58 -14.62
CA GLU A 160 -16.44 4.83 -15.31
C GLU A 160 -17.69 5.59 -15.73
N LYS A 161 -18.64 4.89 -16.38
CA LYS A 161 -19.93 5.45 -16.78
C LYS A 161 -20.71 6.00 -15.59
N ALA A 162 -20.84 5.22 -14.51
CA ALA A 162 -21.57 5.64 -13.32
C ALA A 162 -20.98 6.91 -12.70
N LEU A 163 -19.65 7.03 -12.63
CA LEU A 163 -18.99 8.20 -12.03
C LEU A 163 -19.02 9.43 -12.94
N ALA A 164 -18.99 9.24 -14.26
CA ALA A 164 -19.20 10.33 -15.22
C ALA A 164 -20.61 10.91 -15.09
N GLU A 165 -21.63 10.06 -15.00
CA GLU A 165 -23.03 10.49 -14.78
C GLU A 165 -23.21 11.25 -13.46
N VAL A 166 -22.60 10.75 -12.36
CA VAL A 166 -22.62 11.44 -11.06
C VAL A 166 -21.90 12.79 -11.15
N SER A 167 -20.78 12.87 -11.88
CA SER A 167 -20.04 14.13 -12.05
C SER A 167 -20.89 15.17 -12.79
N LEU A 168 -21.56 14.77 -13.87
CA LEU A 168 -22.45 15.64 -14.63
C LEU A 168 -23.63 16.14 -13.78
N LYS A 169 -24.29 15.24 -13.03
CA LYS A 169 -25.39 15.61 -12.11
C LYS A 169 -24.97 16.58 -11.03
N ARG A 170 -23.71 16.57 -10.62
CA ARG A 170 -23.12 17.48 -9.64
C ARG A 170 -22.60 18.80 -10.25
N GLY A 171 -22.78 19.01 -11.55
CA GLY A 171 -22.39 20.24 -12.24
C GLY A 171 -20.91 20.34 -12.58
N TYR A 172 -20.14 19.24 -12.52
CA TYR A 172 -18.75 19.26 -12.95
C TYR A 172 -18.66 19.28 -14.48
N SER A 173 -17.75 20.12 -14.99
CA SER A 173 -17.45 20.21 -16.43
C SER A 173 -16.67 19.02 -17.00
N ARG A 174 -16.12 18.17 -16.13
CA ARG A 174 -15.40 16.94 -16.48
C ARG A 174 -15.61 15.85 -15.42
N PRO A 175 -15.47 14.55 -15.79
CA PRO A 175 -15.53 13.46 -14.82
C PRO A 175 -14.48 13.62 -13.72
N GLN A 176 -14.88 13.37 -12.47
CA GLN A 176 -13.95 13.32 -11.33
C GLN A 176 -13.04 12.07 -11.35
N LEU A 177 -13.43 11.05 -12.12
CA LEU A 177 -12.56 9.95 -12.53
C LEU A 177 -12.30 10.11 -14.03
N PRO A 178 -11.23 10.81 -14.44
CA PRO A 178 -10.91 11.00 -15.86
C PRO A 178 -10.66 9.65 -16.53
N PRO A 179 -11.14 9.42 -17.77
CA PRO A 179 -10.84 8.22 -18.51
C PRO A 179 -9.33 8.11 -18.77
N PHE A 180 -8.82 6.88 -18.86
CA PHE A 180 -7.47 6.66 -19.36
C PHE A 180 -7.38 7.02 -20.84
N THR A 181 -6.25 7.59 -21.24
CA THR A 181 -5.82 7.66 -22.64
C THR A 181 -5.38 6.29 -23.13
N GLN A 182 -5.32 6.12 -24.46
CA GLN A 182 -4.83 4.87 -25.06
C GLN A 182 -3.38 4.57 -24.68
N GLU A 183 -2.53 5.60 -24.60
CA GLU A 183 -1.12 5.47 -24.19
C GLU A 183 -1.02 4.98 -22.73
N GLU A 184 -1.82 5.54 -21.81
CA GLU A 184 -1.81 5.11 -20.41
C GLU A 184 -2.35 3.68 -20.24
N ILE A 185 -3.34 3.27 -21.04
CA ILE A 185 -3.82 1.88 -21.09
C ILE A 185 -2.70 0.94 -21.51
N GLU A 186 -1.99 1.26 -22.58
CA GLU A 186 -0.88 0.45 -23.09
C GLU A 186 0.29 0.38 -22.12
N PHE A 187 0.51 1.44 -21.34
CA PHE A 187 1.55 1.50 -20.32
C PHE A 187 1.22 0.66 -19.07
N VAL A 188 -0.01 0.75 -18.55
CA VAL A 188 -0.40 0.13 -17.26
C VAL A 188 -0.84 -1.33 -17.42
N ARG A 189 -1.46 -1.69 -18.55
CA ARG A 189 -2.00 -3.04 -18.76
C ARG A 189 -0.87 -4.06 -18.75
N GLY A 190 -0.93 -5.00 -17.82
CA GLY A 190 -0.04 -6.16 -17.76
C GLY A 190 -0.16 -6.98 -19.05
N LYS A 191 0.98 -7.44 -19.58
CA LYS A 191 1.02 -8.35 -20.73
C LYS A 191 0.75 -9.77 -20.31
#